data_AF-A0A841H5K5-F1
#
_entry.id   AF-A0A841H5K5-F1
#
_cell.length_a   1.000
_cell.length_b   1.000
_cell.length_c   1.000
_cell.angle_alpha   90.00
_cell.angle_beta   90.00
_cell.angle_gamma   90.00
#
_symmetry.space_group_name_H-M   'P 1'
#
loop_
_entity.id
_entity.type
_entity.pdbx_description
1 polymer ?
#
loop_
_entity_poly.entity_id
_entity_poly.type
_entity_poly.pdbx_seq_one_letter_code
_entity_poly.pdbx_strand_id
1 'polypeptide(L)' 'MLMEPRAVRRPRLEEHSGYTIQKQDHSRWWEVRDPAGELVCLTVYRRGAREVVRRLVFTAA' A
#
# COMPACT_ATOMS: atom_id res chain seq x y z
N MET A 1 5.52 3.70 36.60
CA MET A 1 6.16 3.64 35.27
C MET A 1 5.03 3.60 34.23
N LEU A 2 4.58 4.76 33.74
CA LEU A 2 3.54 4.82 32.71
C LEU A 2 4.24 4.60 31.36
N MET A 3 3.93 3.50 30.68
CA MET A 3 4.35 3.30 29.29
C MET A 3 3.49 4.19 28.40
N GLU A 4 4.12 5.12 27.69
CA GLU A 4 3.44 5.91 26.67
C GLU A 4 2.97 4.99 25.53
N PRO A 5 1.77 5.21 24.97
CA PRO A 5 1.34 4.45 23.80
C PRO A 5 2.30 4.76 22.65
N ARG A 6 2.98 3.71 22.15
CA ARG A 6 3.83 3.79 20.96
C ARG A 6 3.02 4.48 19.87
N ALA A 7 3.50 5.62 19.40
CA ALA A 7 2.88 6.35 18.29
C ALA A 7 2.63 5.37 17.15
N VAL A 8 1.35 5.08 16.86
CA VAL A 8 0.96 4.28 15.70
C VAL A 8 1.44 5.06 14.50
N ARG A 9 2.55 4.60 13.89
CA ARG A 9 3.07 5.19 12.68
C ARG A 9 1.97 5.05 11.64
N ARG A 10 1.38 6.17 11.23
CA ARG A 10 0.37 6.14 10.17
C ARG A 10 1.05 5.57 8.92
N PRO A 11 0.50 4.53 8.28
CA PRO A 11 1.08 3.98 7.07
C PRO A 11 1.16 5.10 6.04
N ARG A 12 2.31 5.20 5.36
CA ARG A 12 2.49 6.15 4.26
C ARG A 12 1.66 5.65 3.09
N LEU A 13 0.44 6.17 2.97
CA LEU A 13 -0.50 5.85 1.89
C LEU A 13 -0.13 6.67 0.65
N GLU A 14 -0.01 5.99 -0.49
CA GLU A 14 0.02 6.61 -1.81
C GLU A 14 -1.29 6.28 -2.52
N GLU A 15 -2.06 7.31 -2.84
CA GLU A 15 -3.30 7.16 -3.62
C GLU A 15 -3.01 7.46 -5.09
N HIS A 16 -3.34 6.50 -5.94
CA HIS A 16 -3.17 6.60 -7.38
C HIS A 16 -4.42 6.04 -8.07
N SER A 17 -5.26 6.93 -8.59
CA SER A 17 -6.47 6.57 -9.34
C SER A 17 -7.39 5.59 -8.59
N GLY A 18 -7.54 5.78 -7.27
CA GLY A 18 -8.36 4.94 -6.39
C GLY A 18 -7.66 3.67 -5.88
N TYR A 19 -6.48 3.31 -6.39
CA TYR A 19 -5.66 2.27 -5.78
C TYR A 19 -4.82 2.85 -4.64
N THR A 20 -4.64 2.06 -3.59
CA THR A 20 -3.79 2.42 -2.45
C THR A 20 -2.56 1.54 -2.40
N ILE A 21 -1.39 2.16 -2.19
CA ILE A 21 -0.14 1.45 -1.91
C ILE A 21 0.21 1.65 -0.43
N GLN A 22 0.38 0.55 0.30
CA GLN A 22 0.67 0.56 1.74
C GLN A 22 1.91 -0.27 2.06
N LYS A 23 2.82 0.28 2.88
CA LYS A 23 3.89 -0.49 3.50
C LYS A 23 3.39 -1.13 4.79
N GLN A 24 3.55 -2.45 4.91
CA GLN A 24 3.27 -3.15 6.18
C GLN A 24 4.43 -2.95 7.16
N ASP A 25 4.12 -2.49 8.38
CA ASP A 25 5.12 -2.06 9.38
C ASP A 25 6.02 -3.21 9.86
N HIS A 26 5.47 -4.41 9.99
CA HIS A 26 6.19 -5.59 10.50
C HIS A 26 6.63 -6.56 9.40
N SER A 27 6.56 -6.14 8.14
CA SER A 27 6.79 -7.02 7.00
C SER A 27 7.67 -6.39 5.93
N ARG A 28 8.26 -7.22 5.07
CA ARG A 28 9.08 -6.75 3.94
C ARG A 28 8.29 -6.40 2.69
N TRP A 29 7.00 -6.73 2.64
CA TRP A 29 6.15 -6.46 1.49
C TRP A 29 5.44 -5.10 1.56
N TRP A 30 4.94 -4.71 0.40
CA TRP A 30 4.04 -3.61 0.08
C TRP A 30 2.76 -4.22 -0.46
N GLU A 31 1.63 -3.63 -0.09
CA GLU A 31 0.30 -4.02 -0.55
C GLU A 31 -0.20 -3.01 -1.57
N VAL A 32 -0.85 -3.51 -2.61
CA VAL A 32 -1.70 -2.72 -3.50
C VAL A 32 -3.14 -3.16 -3.25
N ARG A 33 -4.01 -2.22 -2.90
CA ARG A 33 -5.45 -2.46 -2.77
C ARG A 33 -6.23 -1.64 -3.78
N ASP A 34 -7.34 -2.18 -4.23
CA ASP A 34 -8.27 -1.50 -5.14
C ASP A 34 -9.14 -0.46 -4.40
N PRO A 35 -10.03 0.27 -5.11
CA PRO A 35 -10.93 1.24 -4.48
C PRO A 35 -11.94 0.63 -3.50
N ALA A 36 -12.23 -0.66 -3.60
CA ALA A 36 -13.09 -1.38 -2.65
C ALA A 36 -12.32 -1.80 -1.38
N GLY A 37 -10.99 -1.64 -1.37
CA GLY A 37 -10.11 -2.03 -0.27
C GLY A 37 -9.59 -3.46 -0.40
N GLU A 38 -9.88 -4.15 -1.49
CA GLU A 38 -9.49 -5.55 -1.70
C GLU A 38 -8.02 -5.66 -2.11
N LEU A 39 -7.35 -6.73 -1.65
CA LEU A 39 -5.94 -6.94 -1.92
C LEU A 39 -5.73 -7.42 -3.37
N VAL A 40 -5.00 -6.63 -4.16
CA VAL A 40 -4.71 -6.92 -5.57
C VAL A 40 -3.31 -7.49 -5.77
N CYS A 41 -2.33 -6.97 -5.03
CA CYS A 41 -0.93 -7.39 -5.20
C CYS A 41 -0.11 -7.27 -3.90
N LEU A 42 0.77 -8.24 -3.70
CA LEU A 42 1.86 -8.18 -2.72
C LEU A 42 3.21 -8.17 -3.44
N THR A 43 4.09 -7.27 -3.03
CA THR A 43 5.46 -7.21 -3.58
C THR A 43 6.46 -6.71 -2.56
N VAL A 44 7.69 -7.19 -2.62
CA VAL A 44 8.75 -6.77 -1.70
C VAL A 44 9.33 -5.39 -2.04
N TYR A 45 9.04 -4.85 -3.23
CA TYR A 45 9.59 -3.57 -3.68
C TYR A 45 8.50 -2.54 -3.98
N ARG A 46 8.61 -1.34 -3.41
CA ARG A 46 7.70 -0.20 -3.66
C ARG A 46 7.53 0.11 -5.15
N ARG A 47 8.63 0.02 -5.91
CA ARG A 47 8.61 0.24 -7.36
C ARG A 47 7.71 -0.77 -8.08
N GLY A 48 7.70 -2.03 -7.63
CA GLY A 48 6.80 -3.05 -8.15
C GLY A 48 5.34 -2.70 -7.91
N ALA A 49 5.00 -2.22 -6.71
CA ALA A 49 3.64 -1.81 -6.37
C ALA A 49 3.16 -0.66 -7.27
N ARG A 50 4.03 0.35 -7.49
CA ARG A 50 3.73 1.48 -8.39
C ARG A 50 3.57 1.05 -9.85
N GLU A 51 4.37 0.08 -10.30
CA GLU A 51 4.26 -0.49 -11.65
C GLU A 51 2.91 -1.20 -11.84
N VAL A 52 2.47 -1.99 -10.86
CA VAL A 52 1.18 -2.66 -10.87
C VAL A 52 0.04 -1.66 -11.02
N VAL A 53 0.01 -0.62 -10.18
CA VAL A 53 -1.03 0.42 -10.29
C VAL A 53 -1.00 1.09 -11.66
N ARG A 54 0.18 1.44 -12.20
CA ARG A 54 0.28 2.05 -13.53
C ARG A 54 -0.35 1.17 -14.62
N ARG A 55 -0.12 -0.15 -14.56
CA ARG A 55 -0.65 -1.10 -15.54
C ARG A 55 -2.16 -1.29 -15.38
N LEU A 56 -2.65 -1.44 -14.14
CA LEU A 56 -4.08 -1.61 -13.87
C LEU A 56 -4.90 -0.39 -14.30
N VAL A 57 -4.39 0.82 -14.05
CA VAL A 57 -5.03 2.05 -14.52
C VAL A 57 -5.04 2.14 -16.04
N PHE A 58 -3.97 1.70 -16.70
CA PHE A 58 -3.91 1.70 -18.17
C PHE A 58 -4.85 0.67 -18.81
N THR A 59 -5.01 -0.52 -18.21
CA THR A 59 -5.88 -1.56 -18.74
C THR A 59 -7.38 -1.27 -18.53
N ALA A 60 -7.73 -0.44 -17.55
CA ALA A 60 -9.11 -0.05 -17.28
C ALA A 60 -9.64 1.09 -18.17
N ALA A 61 -8.82 1.62 -19.09
CA ALA A 61 -9.18 2.68 -20.05
C ALA A 61 -9.36 2.08 -21.46
#